data_AF-A0A1Y4MBN3-F1
#
_entry.id   AF-A0A1Y4MBN3-F1
#
_cell.length_a   1.000
_cell.length_b   1.000
_cell.length_c   1.000
_cell.angle_alpha   90.00
_cell.angle_beta   90.00
_cell.angle_gamma   90.00
#
_symmetry.space_group_name_H-M   'P 1'
#
loop_
_entity.id
_entity.type
_entity.pdbx_description
1 polymer ?
#
loop_
_entity_poly.entity_id
_entity_poly.type
_entity_poly.pdbx_seq_one_letter_code
_entity_poly.pdbx_strand_id
1 'polypeptide(L)'
;MTAYIFDAAIVVILAFFAWRGAKKGLILTLCGLLGLFVAFFGAQFISTQFHGPVAHIMEPAIYQAIRGAEPQGEETDSGDPSLSIPGNIAEQAEPDYTLDQLLESMKEQGLFAGFSYFLDQAKNEASIPSEGGTTVASALADYLANLVAKATLFALSFLLILLIWFLLSHILDLAFHLPILATVNTVGGLLAGLLKAVLIVFVLVWLGQLAEIIPANPTTPVLSLFTPKGLGALLDRLLL
;
A
#
# COMPACT_ATOMS: atom_id res chain seq x y z
N MET A 1 -5.50 7.98 -24.76
CA MET A 1 -5.05 9.18 -24.02
C MET A 1 -5.22 9.02 -22.51
N THR A 2 -6.31 8.42 -22.02
CA THR A 2 -6.55 8.13 -20.59
C THR A 2 -5.50 7.23 -19.94
N ALA A 3 -4.93 6.28 -20.68
CA ALA A 3 -3.92 5.35 -20.16
C ALA A 3 -2.65 6.03 -19.61
N TYR A 4 -2.23 7.17 -20.17
CA TYR A 4 -0.97 7.83 -19.77
C TYR A 4 -1.17 9.00 -18.80
N ILE A 5 -2.38 9.21 -18.27
CA ILE A 5 -2.65 10.32 -17.34
C ILE A 5 -1.80 10.18 -16.07
N PHE A 6 -1.72 8.97 -15.52
CA PHE A 6 -0.92 8.71 -14.32
C PHE A 6 0.59 8.81 -14.61
N ASP A 7 1.06 8.29 -15.74
CA ASP A 7 2.45 8.45 -16.19
C ASP A 7 2.82 9.93 -16.32
N ALA A 8 1.98 10.73 -16.96
CA ALA A 8 2.18 12.16 -17.10
C ALA A 8 2.19 12.87 -15.74
N ALA A 9 1.27 12.52 -14.84
CA ALA A 9 1.25 13.07 -13.48
C ALA A 9 2.54 12.74 -12.71
N ILE A 10 3.02 11.48 -12.79
CA ILE A 10 4.28 11.06 -12.18
C ILE A 10 5.45 11.87 -12.74
N VAL A 11 5.57 11.97 -14.06
CA VAL A 11 6.66 12.74 -14.71
C VAL A 11 6.61 14.21 -14.29
N VAL A 12 5.42 14.81 -14.20
CA VAL A 12 5.25 16.19 -13.72
C VAL A 12 5.71 16.33 -12.28
N ILE A 13 5.35 15.40 -11.38
CA ILE A 13 5.78 15.42 -9.99
C ILE A 13 7.30 15.28 -9.89
N LEU A 14 7.89 14.32 -10.61
CA LEU A 14 9.34 14.11 -10.66
C LEU A 14 10.06 15.36 -11.16
N ALA A 15 9.61 15.93 -12.29
CA ALA A 15 10.19 17.14 -12.87
C ALA A 15 10.05 18.34 -11.93
N PHE A 16 8.89 18.51 -11.27
CA PHE A 16 8.65 19.59 -10.31
C PHE A 16 9.62 19.51 -9.13
N PHE A 17 9.79 18.33 -8.53
CA PHE A 17 10.68 18.14 -7.40
C PHE A 17 12.16 18.19 -7.79
N ALA A 18 12.54 17.69 -8.96
CA ALA A 18 13.88 17.82 -9.51
C ALA A 18 14.25 19.29 -9.74
N TRP A 19 13.35 20.05 -10.40
CA TRP A 19 13.54 21.47 -10.66
C TRP A 19 13.58 22.29 -9.37
N ARG A 20 12.69 21.99 -8.42
CA ARG A 20 12.67 22.63 -7.11
C ARG A 20 13.93 22.32 -6.31
N GLY A 21 14.42 21.07 -6.38
CA GLY A 21 15.66 20.67 -5.75
C GLY A 21 16.85 21.41 -6.34
N ALA A 22 16.93 21.50 -7.66
CA ALA A 22 17.96 22.25 -8.38
C ALA A 22 17.96 23.75 -8.00
N LYS A 23 16.78 24.35 -7.79
CA LYS A 23 16.64 25.75 -7.38
C LYS A 23 16.96 26.01 -5.90
N LYS A 24 16.67 25.05 -5.01
CA LYS A 24 16.92 25.19 -3.56
C LYS A 24 18.36 24.92 -3.16
N GLY A 25 19.06 24.09 -3.92
CA GLY A 25 20.44 23.71 -3.60
C GLY A 25 20.56 22.52 -2.65
N LEU A 26 21.75 21.91 -2.63
CA LEU A 26 22.14 20.68 -1.95
C LEU A 26 21.81 20.71 -0.45
N ILE A 27 22.20 21.76 0.29
CA ILE A 27 22.02 21.81 1.76
C ILE A 27 20.55 21.78 2.15
N LEU A 28 19.73 22.56 1.45
CA LEU A 28 18.29 22.62 1.68
C LEU A 28 17.57 21.34 1.26
N THR A 29 18.06 20.69 0.21
CA THR A 29 17.54 19.37 -0.17
C THR A 29 17.98 18.26 0.79
N LEU A 30 19.19 18.32 1.36
CA LEU A 30 19.63 17.39 2.41
C LEU A 30 18.83 17.59 3.71
N CYS A 31 18.52 18.83 4.09
CA CYS A 31 17.62 19.10 5.21
C CYS A 31 16.20 18.58 4.92
N GLY A 32 15.73 18.73 3.68
CA GLY A 32 14.49 18.12 3.22
C GLY A 32 14.52 16.58 3.23
N LEU A 33 15.68 15.97 2.99
CA LEU A 33 15.90 14.53 3.09
C LEU A 33 15.98 14.07 4.55
N LEU A 34 16.53 14.88 5.46
CA LEU A 34 16.44 14.61 6.90
C LEU A 34 14.98 14.55 7.37
N GLY A 35 14.14 15.44 6.83
CA GLY A 35 12.68 15.38 7.05
C GLY A 35 12.04 14.08 6.60
N LEU A 36 12.58 13.42 5.58
CA LEU A 36 12.14 12.09 5.15
C LEU A 36 12.43 11.04 6.22
N PHE A 37 13.61 11.07 6.83
CA PHE A 37 13.93 10.18 7.95
C PHE A 37 13.01 10.42 9.14
N VAL A 38 12.81 11.68 9.52
CA VAL A 38 11.90 12.06 10.60
C VAL A 38 10.47 11.60 10.30
N ALA A 39 9.99 11.81 9.08
CA ALA A 39 8.67 11.35 8.64
C ALA A 39 8.57 9.82 8.65
N PHE A 40 9.60 9.11 8.21
CA PHE A 40 9.63 7.66 8.19
C PHE A 40 9.52 7.08 9.61
N PHE A 41 10.37 7.51 10.53
CA PHE A 41 10.34 7.03 11.91
C PHE A 41 9.09 7.49 12.66
N GLY A 42 8.66 8.74 12.46
CA GLY A 42 7.44 9.26 13.05
C GLY A 42 6.19 8.51 12.56
N ALA A 43 6.11 8.25 11.26
CA ALA A 43 5.02 7.46 10.69
C ALA A 43 5.07 6.00 11.12
N GLN A 44 6.25 5.39 11.24
CA GLN A 44 6.40 4.05 11.82
C GLN A 44 5.80 4.02 13.22
N PHE A 45 6.22 4.94 14.10
CA PHE A 45 5.72 5.03 15.46
C PHE A 45 4.20 5.20 15.53
N ILE A 46 3.64 6.14 14.75
CA ILE A 46 2.18 6.37 14.72
C ILE A 46 1.46 5.14 14.17
N SER A 47 1.95 4.55 13.08
CA SER A 47 1.31 3.38 12.47
C SER A 47 1.26 2.20 13.41
N THR A 48 2.33 1.93 14.16
CA THR A 48 2.40 0.83 15.13
C THR A 48 1.57 1.06 16.38
N GLN A 49 1.17 2.30 16.68
CA GLN A 49 0.32 2.57 17.85
C GLN A 49 -1.17 2.56 17.51
N PHE A 50 -1.54 3.01 16.32
CA PHE A 50 -2.95 3.20 15.95
C PHE A 50 -3.48 2.21 14.91
N HIS A 51 -2.66 1.26 14.42
CA HIS A 51 -3.13 0.23 13.48
C HIS A 51 -4.25 -0.65 14.06
N GLY A 52 -4.19 -1.06 15.33
CA GLY A 52 -5.24 -1.89 15.95
C GLY A 52 -6.64 -1.24 15.90
N PRO A 53 -6.81 0.02 16.38
CA PRO A 53 -8.07 0.74 16.27
C PRO A 53 -8.59 0.91 14.84
N VAL A 54 -7.71 1.18 13.88
CA VAL A 54 -8.12 1.36 12.48
C VAL A 54 -8.47 0.01 11.82
N ALA A 55 -7.76 -1.06 12.18
CA ALA A 55 -8.02 -2.41 11.68
C ALA A 55 -9.43 -2.86 12.06
N HIS A 56 -9.85 -2.66 13.31
CA HIS A 56 -11.18 -3.04 13.76
C HIS A 56 -12.32 -2.33 13.00
N ILE A 57 -12.09 -1.10 12.52
CA ILE A 57 -13.06 -0.36 11.70
C ILE A 57 -13.12 -0.93 10.28
N MET A 58 -12.00 -1.42 9.76
CA MET A 58 -11.87 -1.95 8.39
C MET A 58 -12.25 -3.43 8.28
N GLU A 59 -12.12 -4.18 9.37
CA GLU A 59 -12.46 -5.60 9.51
C GLU A 59 -13.83 -5.96 8.91
N PRO A 60 -14.96 -5.28 9.23
CA PRO A 60 -16.26 -5.65 8.67
C PRO A 60 -16.35 -5.45 7.16
N ALA A 61 -15.73 -4.40 6.61
CA ALA A 61 -15.74 -4.15 5.18
C ALA A 61 -14.89 -5.19 4.42
N ILE A 62 -13.74 -5.54 4.97
CA ILE A 62 -12.83 -6.55 4.41
C ILE A 62 -13.47 -7.94 4.50
N TYR A 63 -14.07 -8.28 5.64
CA TYR A 63 -14.78 -9.55 5.81
C TYR A 63 -15.96 -9.69 4.84
N GLN A 64 -16.75 -8.64 4.63
CA GLN A 64 -17.82 -8.65 3.63
C GLN A 64 -17.31 -8.85 2.20
N ALA A 65 -16.19 -8.21 1.87
CA ALA A 65 -15.54 -8.37 0.57
C ALA A 65 -15.04 -9.82 0.37
N ILE A 66 -14.42 -10.41 1.38
CA ILE A 66 -13.95 -11.81 1.37
C ILE A 66 -15.12 -12.79 1.28
N ARG A 67 -16.21 -12.54 2.01
CA ARG A 67 -17.41 -13.39 1.99
C ARG A 67 -18.07 -13.43 0.61
N GLY A 68 -18.10 -12.29 -0.10
CA GLY A 68 -18.56 -12.25 -1.50
C GLY A 68 -17.70 -13.06 -2.46
N ALA A 69 -16.46 -13.37 -2.06
CA ALA A 69 -15.47 -14.11 -2.81
C ALA A 69 -15.24 -15.54 -2.32
N GLU A 70 -16.00 -16.01 -1.32
CA GLU A 70 -15.92 -17.41 -0.91
C GLU A 70 -16.22 -18.31 -2.12
N PRO A 71 -15.38 -19.33 -2.37
CA PRO A 71 -15.67 -20.29 -3.42
C PRO A 71 -17.04 -20.89 -3.11
N GLN A 72 -17.98 -20.73 -4.03
CA GLN A 72 -19.25 -21.43 -3.94
C GLN A 72 -18.88 -22.91 -4.06
N GLY A 73 -18.84 -23.60 -2.91
CA GLY A 73 -18.88 -25.05 -2.92
C GLY A 73 -20.05 -25.42 -3.82
N GLU A 74 -19.82 -26.33 -4.76
CA GLU A 74 -20.91 -26.94 -5.51
C GLU A 74 -22.01 -27.22 -4.49
N GLU A 75 -23.19 -26.60 -4.69
CA GLU A 75 -24.39 -27.04 -4.01
C GLU A 75 -24.47 -28.52 -4.38
N THR A 76 -23.98 -29.39 -3.49
CA THR A 76 -24.20 -30.81 -3.66
C THR A 76 -25.70 -30.91 -3.46
N ASP A 77 -26.41 -30.98 -4.58
CA ASP A 77 -27.77 -31.46 -4.72
C ASP A 77 -27.80 -32.90 -4.23
N SER A 78 -27.59 -33.08 -2.92
CA SER A 78 -27.92 -34.29 -2.20
C SER A 78 -29.39 -34.16 -1.87
N GLY A 79 -30.21 -34.49 -2.86
CA GLY A 79 -31.64 -34.64 -2.66
C GLY A 79 -31.94 -35.64 -1.56
N ASP A 80 -32.66 -35.17 -0.53
CA ASP A 80 -33.87 -35.81 -0.02
C ASP A 80 -34.68 -34.77 0.80
N PRO A 81 -35.87 -34.32 0.33
CA PRO A 81 -36.70 -33.35 1.05
C PRO A 81 -37.36 -33.91 2.33
N SER A 82 -37.12 -35.16 2.71
CA SER A 82 -37.88 -35.83 3.76
C SER A 82 -37.06 -36.18 4.99
N LEU A 83 -36.56 -35.18 5.73
CA LEU A 83 -36.30 -35.28 7.18
C LEU A 83 -36.04 -33.87 7.75
N SER A 84 -37.09 -33.05 7.78
CA SER A 84 -37.11 -31.84 8.63
C SER A 84 -37.10 -32.26 10.11
N ILE A 85 -35.95 -32.15 10.77
CA ILE A 85 -35.85 -32.07 12.24
C ILE A 85 -35.91 -30.58 12.61
N PRO A 86 -37.01 -30.06 13.18
CA PRO A 86 -37.03 -28.70 13.72
C PRO A 86 -36.30 -28.71 15.06
N GLY A 87 -35.03 -28.30 15.07
CA GLY A 87 -34.29 -28.24 16.33
C GLY A 87 -32.77 -28.24 16.27
N ASN A 88 -32.13 -28.22 15.10
CA ASN A 88 -30.70 -27.92 15.06
C ASN A 88 -30.51 -26.43 14.84
N ILE A 89 -29.92 -25.74 15.82
CA ILE A 89 -29.16 -24.52 15.55
C ILE A 89 -28.29 -24.89 14.36
N ALA A 90 -28.34 -24.12 13.28
CA ALA A 90 -27.47 -24.33 12.14
C ALA A 90 -26.04 -24.35 12.69
N GLU A 91 -25.49 -25.55 12.89
CA GLU A 91 -24.06 -25.80 12.87
C GLU A 91 -23.68 -25.22 11.52
N GLN A 92 -23.14 -24.00 11.56
CA GLN A 92 -22.55 -23.36 10.40
C GLN A 92 -21.44 -24.32 10.01
N ALA A 93 -21.76 -25.22 9.08
CA ALA A 93 -20.82 -26.16 8.53
C ALA A 93 -19.59 -25.33 8.18
N GLU A 94 -18.47 -25.65 8.83
CA GLU A 94 -17.23 -24.95 8.53
C GLU A 94 -17.04 -25.06 7.02
N PRO A 95 -16.86 -23.93 6.32
CA PRO A 95 -16.66 -23.99 4.89
C PRO A 95 -15.47 -24.91 4.61
N ASP A 96 -15.69 -25.97 3.84
CA ASP A 96 -14.66 -26.94 3.45
C ASP A 96 -13.81 -26.36 2.28
N TYR A 97 -13.24 -25.18 2.50
CA TYR A 97 -12.32 -24.55 1.56
C TYR A 97 -11.03 -24.14 2.26
N THR A 98 -9.91 -24.25 1.54
CA THR A 98 -8.59 -23.85 2.07
C THR A 98 -8.31 -22.37 1.81
N LEU A 99 -7.32 -21.82 2.50
CA LEU A 99 -6.83 -20.45 2.27
C LEU A 99 -6.45 -20.23 0.80
N ASP A 100 -5.89 -21.24 0.15
CA ASP A 100 -5.50 -21.20 -1.25
C ASP A 100 -6.70 -21.03 -2.20
N GLN A 101 -7.78 -21.77 -1.94
CA GLN A 101 -8.99 -21.70 -2.76
C GLN A 101 -9.68 -20.35 -2.61
N LEU A 102 -9.72 -19.81 -1.38
CA LEU A 102 -10.27 -18.49 -1.11
C LEU A 102 -9.44 -17.36 -1.76
N LEU A 103 -8.11 -17.45 -1.68
CA LEU A 103 -7.22 -16.47 -2.32
C LEU A 103 -7.33 -16.49 -3.84
N GLU A 104 -7.42 -17.67 -4.47
CA GLU A 104 -7.57 -17.77 -5.93
C GLU A 104 -8.93 -17.22 -6.37
N SER A 105 -10.01 -17.55 -5.66
CA SER A 105 -11.35 -16.99 -5.93
C SER A 105 -11.38 -15.46 -5.80
N MET A 106 -10.77 -14.90 -4.74
CA MET A 106 -10.63 -13.45 -4.59
C MET A 106 -9.85 -12.81 -5.74
N LYS A 107 -8.76 -13.45 -6.17
CA LYS A 107 -7.91 -12.98 -7.26
C LYS A 107 -8.65 -13.04 -8.60
N GLU A 108 -9.42 -14.08 -8.86
CA GLU A 108 -10.29 -14.20 -10.04
C GLU A 108 -11.35 -13.09 -10.08
N GLN A 109 -11.93 -12.77 -8.93
CA GLN A 109 -12.88 -11.66 -8.80
C GLN A 109 -12.23 -10.27 -8.84
N GLY A 110 -10.90 -10.19 -8.92
CA GLY A 110 -10.15 -8.93 -8.87
C GLY A 110 -10.17 -8.25 -7.50
N LEU A 111 -10.67 -8.94 -6.47
CA LEU A 111 -10.77 -8.46 -5.11
C LEU A 111 -9.36 -8.26 -4.54
N PHE A 112 -9.09 -7.07 -3.99
CA PHE A 112 -7.76 -6.69 -3.51
C PHE A 112 -6.64 -6.85 -4.57
N ALA A 113 -6.94 -6.69 -5.86
CA ALA A 113 -5.93 -6.80 -6.92
C ALA A 113 -4.69 -5.93 -6.67
N GLY A 114 -4.87 -4.73 -6.09
CA GLY A 114 -3.79 -3.82 -5.72
C GLY A 114 -2.84 -4.38 -4.65
N PHE A 115 -3.28 -5.37 -3.87
CA PHE A 115 -2.51 -6.03 -2.82
C PHE A 115 -2.05 -7.44 -3.18
N SER A 116 -2.34 -7.95 -4.38
CA SER A 116 -2.08 -9.36 -4.74
C SER A 116 -0.64 -9.79 -4.49
N TYR A 117 0.32 -8.88 -4.70
CA TYR A 117 1.74 -9.12 -4.42
C TYR A 117 2.01 -9.36 -2.92
N PHE A 118 1.41 -8.54 -2.05
CA PHE A 118 1.56 -8.68 -0.61
C PHE A 118 0.78 -9.89 -0.08
N LEU A 119 -0.35 -10.22 -0.71
CA LEU A 119 -1.12 -11.44 -0.43
C LEU A 119 -0.30 -12.70 -0.76
N ASP A 120 0.34 -12.76 -1.94
CA ASP A 120 1.22 -13.86 -2.33
C ASP A 120 2.44 -13.97 -1.38
N GLN A 121 3.01 -12.84 -0.97
CA GLN A 121 4.12 -12.82 -0.02
C GLN A 121 3.69 -13.26 1.39
N ALA A 122 2.53 -12.80 1.87
CA ALA A 122 1.95 -13.21 3.13
C ALA A 122 1.66 -14.72 3.15
N LYS A 123 1.18 -15.30 2.05
CA LYS A 123 1.00 -16.76 1.92
C LYS A 123 2.32 -17.52 2.10
N ASN A 124 3.41 -17.01 1.55
CA ASN A 124 4.71 -17.68 1.58
C ASN A 124 5.47 -17.46 2.90
N GLU A 125 5.22 -16.33 3.58
CA GLU A 125 5.89 -15.96 4.83
C GLU A 125 5.08 -16.27 6.10
N ALA A 126 3.75 -16.34 6.01
CA ALA A 126 2.86 -16.56 7.15
C ALA A 126 2.23 -17.96 7.09
N SER A 127 2.57 -18.78 8.08
CA SER A 127 1.64 -19.76 8.64
C SER A 127 0.48 -19.00 9.28
N ILE A 128 -0.54 -18.61 8.49
CA ILE A 128 -1.80 -18.08 9.02
C ILE A 128 -2.33 -19.12 10.01
N PRO A 129 -2.48 -18.80 11.32
CA PRO A 129 -2.91 -19.79 12.29
C PRO A 129 -4.34 -20.24 11.95
N SER A 130 -4.50 -21.47 11.46
CA SER A 130 -5.78 -22.18 11.45
C SER A 130 -6.17 -22.70 12.83
N GLU A 131 -5.47 -22.30 13.90
CA GLU A 131 -5.75 -22.78 15.25
C GLU A 131 -6.73 -21.86 15.97
N GLY A 132 -7.99 -22.30 16.06
CA GLY A 132 -8.95 -21.79 17.04
C GLY A 132 -10.35 -21.50 16.49
N GLY A 133 -11.04 -22.49 15.91
CA GLY A 133 -12.50 -22.45 15.65
C GLY A 133 -13.03 -21.21 14.92
N THR A 134 -12.16 -20.54 14.15
CA THR A 134 -12.47 -19.35 13.35
C THR A 134 -12.31 -19.71 11.90
N THR A 135 -13.25 -19.28 11.06
CA THR A 135 -13.22 -19.63 9.64
C THR A 135 -11.97 -19.05 8.97
N VAL A 136 -11.48 -19.73 7.94
CA VAL A 136 -10.32 -19.28 7.13
C VAL A 136 -10.52 -17.85 6.62
N ALA A 137 -11.74 -17.49 6.23
CA ALA A 137 -12.10 -16.13 5.84
C ALA A 137 -11.96 -15.10 6.96
N SER A 138 -12.32 -15.44 8.20
CA SER A 138 -12.20 -14.54 9.36
C SER A 138 -10.73 -14.24 9.69
N ALA A 139 -9.87 -15.27 9.70
CA ALA A 139 -8.45 -15.10 9.97
C ALA A 139 -7.76 -14.26 8.90
N LEU A 140 -8.13 -14.46 7.62
CA LEU A 140 -7.63 -13.66 6.51
C LEU A 140 -8.13 -12.20 6.58
N ALA A 141 -9.38 -11.99 6.97
CA ALA A 141 -9.95 -10.66 7.15
C ALA A 141 -9.23 -9.87 8.22
N ASP A 142 -8.97 -10.47 9.39
CA ASP A 142 -8.23 -9.84 10.48
C ASP A 142 -6.79 -9.49 10.08
N TYR A 143 -6.09 -10.43 9.44
CA TYR A 143 -4.74 -10.18 8.93
C TYR A 143 -4.70 -9.04 7.91
N LEU A 144 -5.61 -9.05 6.93
CA LEU A 144 -5.68 -8.01 5.90
C LEU A 144 -6.09 -6.66 6.48
N ALA A 145 -7.04 -6.64 7.42
CA ALA A 145 -7.44 -5.43 8.11
C ALA A 145 -6.26 -4.80 8.83
N ASN A 146 -5.46 -5.60 9.55
CA ASN A 146 -4.29 -5.11 10.25
C ASN A 146 -3.19 -4.64 9.28
N LEU A 147 -2.95 -5.36 8.18
CA LEU A 147 -1.98 -4.99 7.15
C LEU A 147 -2.36 -3.67 6.47
N VAL A 148 -3.60 -3.58 5.98
CA VAL A 148 -4.13 -2.39 5.30
C VAL A 148 -4.17 -1.21 6.24
N ALA A 149 -4.64 -1.40 7.48
CA ALA A 149 -4.68 -0.32 8.49
C ALA A 149 -3.28 0.22 8.79
N LYS A 150 -2.32 -0.65 9.08
CA LYS A 150 -0.93 -0.24 9.37
C LYS A 150 -0.32 0.51 8.19
N ALA A 151 -0.47 -0.02 6.98
CA ALA A 151 0.14 0.57 5.79
C ALA A 151 -0.52 1.92 5.43
N THR A 152 -1.85 2.01 5.51
CA THR A 152 -2.60 3.24 5.21
C THR A 152 -2.25 4.33 6.21
N LEU A 153 -2.22 3.98 7.49
CA LEU A 153 -1.90 4.90 8.56
C LEU A 153 -0.43 5.35 8.49
N PHE A 154 0.48 4.45 8.13
CA PHE A 154 1.86 4.81 7.83
C PHE A 154 1.93 5.83 6.69
N ALA A 155 1.30 5.56 5.55
CA ALA A 155 1.33 6.45 4.39
C ALA A 155 0.74 7.83 4.68
N LEU A 156 -0.43 7.89 5.32
CA LEU A 156 -1.07 9.14 5.70
C LEU A 156 -0.21 9.94 6.70
N SER A 157 0.30 9.28 7.75
CA SER A 157 1.14 9.92 8.76
C SER A 157 2.45 10.40 8.15
N PHE A 158 3.05 9.61 7.27
CA PHE A 158 4.28 9.94 6.56
C PHE A 158 4.11 11.20 5.70
N LEU A 159 3.05 11.27 4.89
CA LEU A 159 2.74 12.43 4.07
C LEU A 159 2.46 13.68 4.92
N LEU A 160 1.73 13.53 6.02
CA LEU A 160 1.41 14.62 6.94
C LEU A 160 2.67 15.17 7.62
N ILE A 161 3.53 14.31 8.16
CA ILE A 161 4.79 14.74 8.78
C ILE A 161 5.71 15.38 7.73
N LEU A 162 5.78 14.82 6.53
CA LEU A 162 6.54 15.43 5.42
C LEU A 162 6.01 16.82 5.07
N LEU A 163 4.69 17.01 5.04
CA LEU A 163 4.06 18.29 4.75
C LEU A 163 4.38 19.32 5.84
N ILE A 164 4.28 18.94 7.12
CA ILE A 164 4.65 19.79 8.26
C ILE A 164 6.13 20.15 8.19
N TRP A 165 7.01 19.16 8.02
CA TRP A 165 8.45 19.38 7.92
C TRP A 165 8.77 20.32 6.76
N PHE A 166 8.14 20.11 5.61
CA PHE A 166 8.30 20.96 4.44
C PHE A 166 7.91 22.41 4.73
N LEU A 167 6.78 22.64 5.42
CA LEU A 167 6.33 23.98 5.77
C LEU A 167 7.30 24.64 6.76
N LEU A 168 7.75 23.90 7.77
CA LEU A 168 8.74 24.35 8.76
C LEU A 168 10.07 24.74 8.10
N SER A 169 10.61 23.87 7.25
CA SER A 169 11.87 24.13 6.53
C SER A 169 11.73 25.34 5.61
N HIS A 170 10.56 25.57 4.99
CA HIS A 170 10.37 26.70 4.09
C HIS A 170 10.30 28.04 4.82
N ILE A 171 9.67 28.08 6.00
CA ILE A 171 9.62 29.28 6.85
C ILE A 171 11.01 29.63 7.38
N LEU A 172 11.82 28.63 7.73
CA LEU A 172 13.17 28.85 8.27
C LEU A 172 14.20 29.24 7.19
N ASP A 173 14.07 28.66 6.00
CA ASP A 173 14.90 28.95 4.82
C ASP A 173 14.71 30.38 4.29
N LEU A 174 13.49 30.92 4.38
CA LEU A 174 13.22 32.32 4.02
C LEU A 174 14.01 33.33 4.87
N ALA A 175 14.44 32.93 6.08
CA ALA A 175 15.17 33.79 7.01
C ALA A 175 16.70 33.82 6.79
N PHE A 176 17.29 32.87 6.05
CA PHE A 176 18.74 32.72 5.94
C PHE A 176 19.19 32.40 4.51
N HIS A 177 19.46 33.43 3.69
CA HIS A 177 20.12 33.25 2.40
C HIS A 177 21.64 33.10 2.59
N LEU A 178 22.19 31.93 2.25
CA LEU A 178 23.64 31.72 2.17
C LEU A 178 24.06 31.41 0.72
N PRO A 179 24.99 32.20 0.15
CA PRO A 179 25.51 31.98 -1.21
C PRO A 179 26.56 30.87 -1.20
N ILE A 180 26.26 29.73 -1.81
CA ILE A 180 27.15 28.56 -1.83
C ILE A 180 27.26 28.05 -3.27
N LEU A 181 28.51 27.77 -3.68
CA LEU A 181 28.97 27.42 -5.04
C LEU A 181 27.89 26.77 -5.93
N ALA A 182 27.48 27.50 -6.96
CA ALA A 182 26.26 27.25 -7.72
C ALA A 182 26.17 25.84 -8.32
N THR A 183 27.23 25.30 -8.92
CA THR A 183 27.11 24.06 -9.72
C THR A 183 26.90 22.79 -8.89
N VAL A 184 27.71 22.57 -7.86
CA VAL A 184 27.58 21.40 -6.96
C VAL A 184 26.27 21.49 -6.16
N ASN A 185 25.91 22.71 -5.75
CA ASN A 185 24.68 22.98 -5.03
C ASN A 185 23.46 22.63 -5.89
N THR A 186 23.45 23.01 -7.17
CA THR A 186 22.35 22.69 -8.10
C THR A 186 22.27 21.21 -8.45
N VAL A 187 23.39 20.54 -8.75
CA VAL A 187 23.39 19.10 -9.11
C VAL A 187 22.98 18.23 -7.91
N GLY A 188 23.54 18.48 -6.73
CA GLY A 188 23.14 17.76 -5.52
C GLY A 188 21.69 18.04 -5.13
N GLY A 189 21.24 19.29 -5.32
CA GLY A 189 19.86 19.68 -5.15
C GLY A 189 18.91 18.90 -6.07
N LEU A 190 19.28 18.76 -7.34
CA LEU A 190 18.50 18.00 -8.32
C LEU A 190 18.38 16.52 -7.93
N LEU A 191 19.51 15.87 -7.61
CA LEU A 191 19.54 14.45 -7.24
C LEU A 191 18.74 14.16 -5.98
N ALA A 192 18.92 14.98 -4.93
CA ALA A 192 18.17 14.83 -3.68
C ALA A 192 16.67 15.15 -3.88
N GLY A 193 16.35 16.11 -4.74
CA GLY A 193 14.97 16.41 -5.16
C GLY A 193 14.30 15.25 -5.87
N LEU A 194 15.00 14.59 -6.80
CA LEU A 194 14.52 13.39 -7.49
C LEU A 194 14.31 12.22 -6.53
N LEU A 195 15.27 11.95 -5.65
CA LEU A 195 15.13 10.88 -4.65
C LEU A 195 13.87 11.07 -3.80
N LYS A 196 13.65 12.30 -3.31
CA LYS A 196 12.44 12.66 -2.58
C LYS A 196 11.17 12.44 -3.42
N ALA A 197 11.20 12.84 -4.68
CA ALA A 197 10.07 12.71 -5.59
C ALA A 197 9.70 11.24 -5.82
N VAL A 198 10.69 10.38 -6.05
CA VAL A 198 10.53 8.94 -6.24
C VAL A 198 9.79 8.32 -5.06
N LEU A 199 10.21 8.65 -3.83
CA LEU A 199 9.60 8.13 -2.62
C LEU A 199 8.16 8.60 -2.42
N ILE A 200 7.88 9.89 -2.66
CA ILE A 200 6.51 10.43 -2.58
C ILE A 200 5.61 9.77 -3.62
N VAL A 201 6.08 9.66 -4.87
CA VAL A 201 5.33 9.02 -5.95
C VAL A 201 5.02 7.57 -5.59
N PHE A 202 5.98 6.82 -5.04
CA PHE A 202 5.75 5.45 -4.61
C PHE A 202 4.60 5.34 -3.60
N VAL A 203 4.59 6.22 -2.58
CA VAL A 203 3.50 6.27 -1.58
C VAL A 203 2.16 6.66 -2.22
N LEU A 204 2.14 7.62 -3.16
CA LEU A 204 0.92 8.04 -3.85
C LEU A 204 0.37 6.95 -4.78
N VAL A 205 1.23 6.26 -5.52
CA VAL A 205 0.84 5.14 -6.38
C VAL A 205 0.26 4.02 -5.53
N TRP A 206 0.92 3.69 -4.42
CA TRP A 206 0.44 2.70 -3.48
C TRP A 206 -0.94 3.05 -2.88
N LEU A 207 -1.14 4.29 -2.44
CA LEU A 207 -2.44 4.78 -1.96
C LEU A 207 -3.51 4.77 -3.07
N GLY A 208 -3.14 5.09 -4.30
CA GLY A 208 -4.08 5.04 -5.42
C GLY A 208 -4.48 3.62 -5.80
N GLN A 209 -3.60 2.63 -5.60
CA GLN A 209 -3.94 1.21 -5.75
C GLN A 209 -4.87 0.73 -4.64
N LEU A 210 -4.65 1.18 -3.40
CA LEU A 210 -5.56 0.92 -2.28
C LEU A 210 -6.96 1.47 -2.54
N ALA A 211 -7.06 2.67 -3.12
CA ALA A 211 -8.33 3.33 -3.39
C ALA A 211 -9.02 2.85 -4.68
N GLU A 212 -8.50 1.83 -5.36
CA GLU A 212 -8.95 1.34 -6.68
C GLU A 212 -8.94 2.41 -7.81
N ILE A 213 -8.30 3.56 -7.57
CA ILE A 213 -8.14 4.64 -8.56
C ILE A 213 -7.07 4.26 -9.58
N ILE A 214 -6.02 3.57 -9.14
CA ILE A 214 -4.89 3.15 -9.94
C ILE A 214 -4.98 1.63 -10.16
N PRO A 215 -4.87 1.14 -11.41
CA PRO A 215 -4.91 -0.28 -11.69
C PRO A 215 -3.73 -1.02 -11.04
N ALA A 216 -4.00 -2.23 -10.56
CA ALA A 216 -3.00 -3.09 -9.92
C ALA A 216 -1.87 -3.52 -10.87
N ASN A 217 -2.21 -3.74 -12.15
CA ASN A 217 -1.27 -4.11 -13.20
C ASN A 217 -1.31 -3.04 -14.30
N PRO A 218 -0.66 -1.89 -14.09
CA PRO A 218 -0.58 -0.87 -15.12
C PRO A 218 0.27 -1.38 -16.28
N THR A 219 -0.24 -1.25 -17.50
CA THR A 219 0.49 -1.60 -18.74
C THR A 219 1.42 -0.47 -19.20
N THR A 220 1.43 0.65 -18.49
CA THR A 220 2.17 1.85 -18.86
C THR A 220 3.57 1.84 -18.25
N PRO A 221 4.57 2.36 -18.98
CA PRO A 221 5.97 2.18 -18.64
C PRO A 221 6.40 2.94 -17.40
N VAL A 222 5.82 4.10 -17.08
CA VAL A 222 6.25 4.89 -15.91
C VAL A 222 5.54 4.42 -14.66
N LEU A 223 4.21 4.32 -14.68
CA LEU A 223 3.43 3.91 -13.51
C LEU A 223 3.81 2.52 -13.00
N SER A 224 4.12 1.57 -13.90
CA SER A 224 4.53 0.21 -13.52
C SER A 224 5.78 0.17 -12.64
N LEU A 225 6.76 1.06 -12.86
CA LEU A 225 8.00 1.12 -12.08
C LEU A 225 7.77 1.55 -10.62
N PHE A 226 6.71 2.31 -10.37
CA PHE A 226 6.35 2.79 -9.02
C PHE A 226 5.35 1.87 -8.31
N THR A 227 5.05 0.70 -8.89
CA THR A 227 4.30 -0.36 -8.21
C THR A 227 5.24 -1.26 -7.41
N PRO A 228 4.77 -1.90 -6.32
CA PRO A 228 5.59 -2.85 -5.55
C PRO A 228 6.20 -3.96 -6.42
N LYS A 229 5.40 -4.52 -7.33
CA LYS A 229 5.83 -5.54 -8.30
C LYS A 229 6.92 -5.02 -9.24
N GLY A 230 6.72 -3.84 -9.82
CA GLY A 230 7.67 -3.25 -10.75
C GLY A 230 9.00 -2.90 -10.09
N LEU A 231 8.96 -2.36 -8.87
CA LEU A 231 10.17 -2.06 -8.10
C LEU A 231 10.95 -3.34 -7.76
N GLY A 232 10.27 -4.40 -7.31
CA GLY A 232 10.91 -5.71 -7.06
C GLY A 232 11.62 -6.26 -8.30
N ALA A 233 10.93 -6.28 -9.44
CA ALA A 233 11.50 -6.74 -10.70
C ALA A 233 12.71 -5.90 -11.18
N LEU A 234 12.76 -4.60 -10.85
CA LEU A 234 13.93 -3.76 -11.16
C LEU A 234 15.10 -4.05 -10.22
N LEU A 235 14.84 -4.22 -8.92
CA LEU A 235 15.91 -4.55 -7.97
C LEU A 235 16.52 -5.92 -8.29
N ASP A 236 15.70 -6.92 -8.62
CA ASP A 236 16.20 -8.23 -9.02
C ASP A 236 17.11 -8.13 -10.25
N ARG A 237 16.75 -7.30 -11.24
CA ARG A 237 17.61 -7.05 -12.42
C ARG A 237 18.88 -6.27 -12.13
N LEU A 238 18.94 -5.52 -11.04
CA LEU A 238 20.10 -4.71 -10.63
C LEU A 238 21.04 -5.45 -9.68
N LEU A 239 20.53 -6.46 -8.97
CA LEU A 239 21.26 -7.29 -8.01
C LEU A 239 21.72 -8.63 -8.60
N LEU A 240 21.36 -8.93 -9.85
CA LEU A 240 21.87 -10.02 -10.71
C LEU A 240 23.00 -9.51 -11.62
#